data_AF-A0A913ZHU1-F1
#
_entry.id   AF-A0A913ZHU1-F1
#
_cell.length_a   1.000
_cell.length_b   1.000
_cell.length_c   1.000
_cell.angle_alpha   90.00
_cell.angle_beta   90.00
_cell.angle_gamma   90.00
#
_symmetry.space_group_name_H-M   'P 1'
#
loop_
_entity.id
_entity.type
_entity.pdbx_description
1 polymer ?
#
loop_
_entity_poly.entity_id
_entity_poly.type
_entity_poly.pdbx_seq_one_letter_code
_entity_poly.pdbx_strand_id
1 'polypeptide(L)'
;MKILDNATREVVHLNRGLRCTSCWCPCCLQKMEVTSPPGTVVGYVCQSWSMCFPKFTIEDASGTTILRIEGPLCTWNLCGDVEFDVLSADGNTKVGKISKQWSGFAKEAFTDADNFGISFPMDLDVKMKAVMLGACFLIDFMFFERSGNKKDQKKAGMLH
;
A
#
# COMPACT_ATOMS: atom_id res chain seq x y z
N MET A 1 4.71 -1.33 -11.70
CA MET A 1 4.92 0.12 -11.51
C MET A 1 6.42 0.37 -11.45
N LYS A 2 6.91 1.46 -12.05
CA LYS A 2 8.34 1.81 -12.11
C LYS A 2 8.58 3.09 -11.32
N ILE A 3 9.62 3.09 -10.50
CA ILE A 3 10.10 4.28 -9.79
C ILE A 3 11.41 4.71 -10.45
N LEU A 4 11.45 5.94 -10.95
CA LEU A 4 12.58 6.50 -11.68
C LEU A 4 13.33 7.52 -10.82
N ASP A 5 14.63 7.67 -11.05
CA ASP A 5 15.41 8.80 -10.53
C ASP A 5 15.17 10.08 -11.35
N ASN A 6 15.77 11.19 -10.92
CA ASN A 6 15.70 12.48 -11.63
C ASN A 6 16.32 12.44 -13.05
N ALA A 7 17.13 11.42 -13.35
CA ALA A 7 17.71 11.18 -14.66
C ALA A 7 16.87 10.19 -15.50
N THR A 8 15.63 9.91 -15.09
CA THR A 8 14.69 8.97 -15.75
C THR A 8 15.15 7.51 -15.79
N ARG A 9 16.14 7.15 -14.97
CA ARG A 9 16.61 5.76 -14.86
C ARG A 9 15.79 5.01 -13.83
N GLU A 10 15.47 3.77 -14.14
CA GLU A 10 14.67 2.91 -13.28
C GLU A 10 15.46 2.45 -12.05
N VAL A 11 14.99 2.81 -10.86
CA VAL A 11 15.65 2.49 -9.57
C VAL A 11 14.94 1.33 -8.87
N VAL A 12 13.62 1.34 -8.87
CA VAL A 12 12.79 0.30 -8.26
C VAL A 12 11.70 -0.13 -9.22
N HIS A 13 11.55 -1.43 -9.41
CA HIS A 13 10.43 -2.00 -10.13
C HIS A 13 9.52 -2.77 -9.16
N LEU A 14 8.26 -2.36 -9.11
CA LEU A 14 7.20 -3.01 -8.34
C LEU A 14 6.40 -3.90 -9.28
N ASN A 15 6.56 -5.20 -9.16
CA ASN A 15 5.81 -6.18 -9.93
C ASN A 15 4.67 -6.74 -9.09
N ARG A 16 3.44 -6.67 -9.61
CA ARG A 16 2.26 -7.17 -8.92
C ARG A 16 1.68 -8.33 -9.70
N GLY A 17 1.57 -9.49 -9.07
CA GLY A 17 0.76 -10.57 -9.60
C GLY A 17 -0.71 -10.14 -9.63
N LEU A 18 -1.29 -9.97 -10.82
CA LEU A 18 -2.69 -9.60 -10.99
C LEU A 18 -3.58 -10.61 -10.25
N ARG A 19 -4.25 -10.18 -9.18
CA ARG A 19 -5.15 -11.02 -8.38
C ARG A 19 -6.40 -10.23 -8.01
N CYS A 20 -7.56 -10.91 -7.90
CA CYS A 20 -8.83 -10.25 -7.64
C CYS A 20 -8.77 -9.45 -6.35
N THR A 21 -9.36 -8.27 -6.38
CA THR A 21 -9.30 -7.31 -5.27
C THR A 21 -10.39 -7.56 -4.21
N SER A 22 -11.22 -8.61 -4.32
CA SER A 22 -12.37 -8.84 -3.42
C SER A 22 -11.94 -9.36 -2.04
N CYS A 23 -12.38 -8.66 -0.98
CA CYS A 23 -12.03 -8.93 0.43
C CYS A 23 -12.62 -10.24 0.98
N TRP A 24 -13.63 -10.82 0.29
CA TRP A 24 -14.36 -12.00 0.75
C TRP A 24 -13.90 -13.34 0.17
N CYS A 25 -12.90 -13.36 -0.74
CA CYS A 25 -12.33 -14.62 -1.22
C CYS A 25 -10.93 -14.86 -0.63
N PRO A 26 -10.68 -15.97 0.09
CA PRO A 26 -9.33 -16.36 0.52
C PRO A 26 -8.39 -16.69 -0.65
N CYS A 27 -8.91 -16.70 -1.89
CA CYS A 27 -8.20 -17.10 -3.09
C CYS A 27 -7.28 -16.03 -3.73
N CYS A 28 -7.23 -14.80 -3.20
CA CYS A 28 -6.61 -13.66 -3.91
C CYS A 28 -5.68 -12.77 -3.06
N LEU A 29 -4.98 -13.35 -2.08
CA LEU A 29 -3.95 -12.61 -1.32
C LEU A 29 -2.96 -11.93 -2.27
N GLN A 30 -2.88 -10.61 -2.17
CA GLN A 30 -2.00 -9.79 -3.00
C GLN A 30 -0.55 -10.04 -2.63
N LYS A 31 0.29 -10.25 -3.64
CA LYS A 31 1.75 -10.30 -3.47
C LYS A 31 2.37 -9.33 -4.46
N MET A 32 3.19 -8.43 -3.95
CA MET A 32 3.98 -7.50 -4.73
C MET A 32 5.45 -7.83 -4.52
N GLU A 33 6.17 -8.01 -5.62
CA GLU A 33 7.60 -8.18 -5.65
C GLU A 33 8.26 -6.81 -5.90
N VAL A 34 9.32 -6.54 -5.14
CA VAL A 34 10.09 -5.30 -5.22
C VAL A 34 11.50 -5.65 -5.69
N THR A 35 11.91 -5.10 -6.82
CA THR A 35 13.27 -5.30 -7.36
C THR A 35 14.04 -3.98 -7.44
N SER A 36 15.33 -4.01 -7.09
CA SER A 36 16.26 -2.89 -7.17
C SER A 36 17.72 -3.38 -7.13
N PRO A 37 18.56 -3.02 -8.12
CA PRO A 37 18.20 -2.50 -9.45
C PRO A 37 17.17 -3.41 -10.16
N PRO A 38 16.51 -2.96 -11.24
CA PRO A 38 15.52 -3.76 -11.93
C PRO A 38 16.07 -5.15 -12.30
N GLY A 39 15.36 -6.21 -11.89
CA GLY A 39 15.77 -7.61 -12.09
C GLY A 39 16.40 -8.29 -10.86
N THR A 40 16.85 -7.54 -9.85
CA THR A 40 17.32 -8.12 -8.57
C THR A 40 16.25 -7.99 -7.52
N VAL A 41 15.74 -9.12 -7.02
CA VAL A 41 14.70 -9.13 -5.97
C VAL A 41 15.28 -8.64 -4.64
N VAL A 42 14.61 -7.65 -4.06
CA VAL A 42 14.96 -7.02 -2.79
C VAL A 42 14.08 -7.58 -1.67
N GLY A 43 12.81 -7.80 -1.97
CA GLY A 43 11.84 -8.35 -1.03
C GLY A 43 10.42 -8.32 -1.59
N TYR A 44 9.48 -8.61 -0.72
CA TYR A 44 8.07 -8.78 -1.07
C TYR A 44 7.16 -8.08 -0.07
N VAL A 45 6.03 -7.60 -0.58
CA VAL A 45 4.89 -7.17 0.21
C VAL A 45 3.79 -8.19 0.00
N CYS A 46 3.42 -8.89 1.05
CA CYS A 46 2.43 -9.96 1.01
C CYS A 46 1.22 -9.55 1.85
N GLN A 47 0.02 -9.61 1.27
CA GLN A 47 -1.21 -9.46 2.03
C GLN A 47 -1.45 -10.74 2.83
N SER A 48 -1.74 -10.59 4.11
CA SER A 48 -2.16 -11.69 4.97
C SER A 48 -3.69 -11.73 5.09
N TRP A 49 -4.24 -12.93 5.21
CA TRP A 49 -5.68 -13.08 5.42
C TRP A 49 -6.08 -12.62 6.81
N SER A 50 -7.16 -11.86 6.88
CA SER A 50 -7.71 -11.31 8.11
C SER A 50 -9.16 -10.94 7.90
N MET A 51 -9.99 -11.18 8.92
CA MET A 51 -11.44 -11.05 8.81
C MET A 51 -11.93 -9.59 8.83
N CYS A 52 -11.27 -8.69 9.58
CA CYS A 52 -11.81 -7.35 9.89
C CYS A 52 -10.85 -6.17 9.64
N PHE A 53 -9.55 -6.43 9.50
CA PHE A 53 -8.50 -5.41 9.39
C PHE A 53 -7.55 -5.79 8.24
N PRO A 54 -7.06 -4.88 7.40
CA PRO A 54 -6.09 -5.23 6.38
C PRO A 54 -4.72 -5.51 7.01
N LYS A 55 -4.12 -6.65 6.66
CA LYS A 55 -2.77 -7.04 7.11
C LYS A 55 -1.83 -7.23 5.96
N PHE A 56 -0.60 -6.74 6.12
CA PHE A 56 0.49 -6.99 5.19
C PHE A 56 1.74 -7.43 5.94
N THR A 57 2.53 -8.30 5.32
CA THR A 57 3.86 -8.71 5.76
C THR A 57 4.89 -8.16 4.80
N ILE A 58 5.98 -7.65 5.37
CA ILE A 58 7.15 -7.15 4.66
C ILE A 58 8.21 -8.23 4.78
N GLU A 59 8.54 -8.83 3.65
CA GLU A 59 9.48 -9.94 3.56
C GLU A 59 10.74 -9.49 2.82
N ASP A 60 11.88 -10.04 3.23
CA ASP A 60 13.12 -9.89 2.48
C ASP A 60 13.15 -10.81 1.23
N ALA A 61 14.25 -10.78 0.49
CA ALA A 61 14.42 -11.62 -0.69
C ALA A 61 14.39 -13.14 -0.40
N SER A 62 14.67 -13.55 0.85
CA SER A 62 14.59 -14.94 1.29
C SER A 62 13.18 -15.37 1.71
N GLY A 63 12.24 -14.43 1.80
CA GLY A 63 10.89 -14.68 2.33
C GLY A 63 10.80 -14.56 3.85
N THR A 64 11.85 -14.05 4.51
CA THR A 64 11.84 -13.84 5.97
C THR A 64 11.04 -12.58 6.29
N THR A 65 10.05 -12.69 7.17
CA THR A 65 9.27 -11.53 7.63
C THR A 65 10.12 -10.60 8.48
N ILE A 66 10.28 -9.35 8.05
CA ILE A 66 11.02 -8.31 8.75
C ILE A 66 10.08 -7.37 9.51
N LEU A 67 8.95 -7.00 8.90
CA LEU A 67 7.95 -6.11 9.49
C LEU A 67 6.53 -6.59 9.15
N ARG A 68 5.57 -6.12 9.94
CA ARG A 68 4.14 -6.30 9.68
C ARG A 68 3.46 -4.95 9.60
N ILE A 69 2.42 -4.85 8.79
CA ILE A 69 1.60 -3.65 8.66
C ILE A 69 0.16 -4.03 8.96
N GLU A 70 -0.45 -3.33 9.92
CA GLU A 70 -1.84 -3.53 10.31
C GLU A 70 -2.62 -2.23 10.10
N GLY A 71 -3.69 -2.28 9.32
CA GLY A 71 -4.56 -1.11 9.12
C GLY A 71 -5.75 -1.08 10.08
N PRO A 72 -6.54 0.01 10.03
CA PRO A 72 -7.65 0.22 10.95
C PRO A 72 -8.78 -0.76 10.68
N LEU A 73 -9.59 -1.00 11.72
CA LEU A 73 -10.81 -1.81 11.63
C LEU A 73 -11.81 -1.17 10.66
N CYS A 74 -12.30 -1.98 9.70
CA CYS A 74 -13.42 -1.66 8.81
C CYS A 74 -13.39 -0.27 8.12
N THR A 75 -12.80 -0.19 6.93
CA THR A 75 -12.72 1.02 6.09
C THR A 75 -14.04 1.52 5.50
N TRP A 76 -15.19 0.99 5.91
CA TRP A 76 -16.49 1.30 5.31
C TRP A 76 -17.04 2.70 5.66
N ASN A 77 -16.50 3.35 6.70
CA ASN A 77 -16.96 4.64 7.21
C ASN A 77 -15.83 5.66 7.49
N LEU A 78 -14.63 5.49 6.91
CA LEU A 78 -13.53 6.44 7.19
C LEU A 78 -13.70 7.74 6.39
N CYS A 79 -14.42 8.69 6.98
CA CYS A 79 -14.26 10.13 6.71
C CYS A 79 -13.17 10.67 7.65
N GLY A 80 -11.90 10.64 7.22
CA GLY A 80 -10.77 11.19 8.00
C GLY A 80 -9.44 10.49 7.71
N ASP A 81 -8.38 10.95 8.37
CA ASP A 81 -7.02 10.41 8.27
C ASP A 81 -6.98 8.88 8.48
N VAL A 82 -6.24 8.18 7.62
CA VAL A 82 -6.06 6.73 7.71
C VAL A 82 -4.65 6.44 8.19
N GLU A 83 -4.51 5.73 9.31
CA GLU A 83 -3.22 5.30 9.85
C GLU A 83 -3.12 3.76 9.82
N PHE A 84 -2.00 3.27 9.30
CA PHE A 84 -1.59 1.87 9.34
C PHE A 84 -0.37 1.77 10.25
N ASP A 85 -0.41 0.84 11.19
CA ASP A 85 0.69 0.60 12.14
C ASP A 85 1.74 -0.28 11.50
N VAL A 86 3.01 0.13 11.60
CA VAL A 86 4.16 -0.71 11.24
C VAL A 86 4.66 -1.36 12.52
N LEU A 87 4.59 -2.69 12.55
CA LEU A 87 4.96 -3.52 13.68
C LEU A 87 6.24 -4.30 13.39
N SER A 88 6.94 -4.72 14.45
CA SER A 88 8.03 -5.69 14.40
C SER A 88 7.59 -7.02 13.78
N ALA A 89 8.55 -7.86 13.40
CA ALA A 89 8.30 -9.16 12.76
C ALA A 89 7.36 -10.09 13.59
N ASP A 90 7.43 -10.00 14.91
CA ASP A 90 6.57 -10.74 15.84
C ASP A 90 5.14 -10.15 15.95
N GLY A 91 4.93 -8.91 15.51
CA GLY A 91 3.66 -8.19 15.57
C GLY A 91 3.36 -7.54 16.93
N ASN A 92 4.31 -7.52 17.87
CA ASN A 92 4.04 -7.06 19.24
C ASN A 92 4.42 -5.59 19.48
N THR A 93 5.40 -5.06 18.73
CA THR A 93 5.95 -3.73 18.97
C THR A 93 5.65 -2.83 17.78
N LYS A 94 5.01 -1.68 18.01
CA LYS A 94 4.87 -0.63 16.99
C LYS A 94 6.21 0.08 16.81
N VAL A 95 6.72 0.05 15.60
CA VAL A 95 8.03 0.61 15.21
C VAL A 95 7.93 1.73 14.17
N GLY A 96 6.71 2.01 13.69
CA GLY A 96 6.46 3.06 12.72
C GLY A 96 4.99 3.12 12.33
N LYS A 97 4.70 3.84 11.25
CA LYS A 97 3.36 3.97 10.69
C LYS A 97 3.38 4.41 9.23
N ILE A 98 2.32 4.07 8.50
CA ILE A 98 1.98 4.66 7.20
C ILE A 98 0.69 5.44 7.40
N SER A 99 0.69 6.73 7.11
CA SER A 99 -0.46 7.60 7.30
C SER A 99 -0.84 8.30 5.99
N LYS A 100 -2.13 8.35 5.68
CA LYS A 100 -2.69 9.21 4.64
C LYS A 100 -3.54 10.28 5.30
N GLN A 101 -3.14 11.54 5.13
CA GLN A 101 -3.86 12.69 5.66
C GLN A 101 -4.99 13.08 4.70
N TRP A 102 -6.23 13.01 5.16
CA TRP A 102 -7.42 13.42 4.44
C TRP A 102 -7.88 14.75 5.04
N SER A 103 -7.51 15.87 4.41
CA SER A 103 -7.98 17.21 4.81
C SER A 103 -9.46 17.39 4.44
N GLY A 104 -10.32 16.66 5.14
CA GLY A 104 -11.67 16.24 4.79
C GLY A 104 -12.53 17.26 4.07
N PHE A 105 -13.18 16.83 2.98
CA PHE A 105 -14.40 17.41 2.39
C PHE A 105 -14.42 18.95 2.10
N ALA A 106 -13.35 19.71 2.29
CA ALA A 106 -13.34 21.18 2.17
C ALA A 106 -12.23 21.74 1.25
N LYS A 107 -11.56 20.88 0.46
CA LYS A 107 -10.56 21.32 -0.54
C LYS A 107 -10.66 20.52 -1.84
N GLU A 108 -11.86 20.31 -2.35
CA GLU A 108 -12.11 19.76 -3.70
C GLU A 108 -11.64 20.69 -4.85
N ALA A 109 -10.68 21.61 -4.64
CA ALA A 109 -10.31 22.56 -5.69
C ALA A 109 -8.83 22.94 -5.83
N PHE A 110 -7.89 22.62 -4.91
CA PHE A 110 -6.57 23.28 -5.01
C PHE A 110 -5.27 22.52 -4.75
N THR A 111 -5.24 21.20 -4.48
CA THR A 111 -4.00 20.43 -4.62
C THR A 111 -4.30 18.94 -4.70
N ASP A 112 -4.10 18.36 -5.88
CA ASP A 112 -4.31 16.95 -6.24
C ASP A 112 -3.24 16.01 -5.62
N ALA A 113 -2.61 16.42 -4.51
CA ALA A 113 -1.49 15.72 -3.88
C ALA A 113 -1.97 15.08 -2.58
N ASP A 114 -2.19 13.77 -2.62
CA ASP A 114 -2.35 12.95 -1.42
C ASP A 114 -1.07 13.01 -0.57
N ASN A 115 -1.16 13.54 0.65
CA ASN A 115 -0.03 13.59 1.57
C ASN A 115 0.12 12.24 2.29
N PHE A 116 0.96 11.37 1.71
CA PHE A 116 1.40 10.12 2.33
C PHE A 116 2.63 10.32 3.20
N GLY A 117 2.57 9.83 4.43
CA GLY A 117 3.70 9.76 5.36
C GLY A 117 4.05 8.31 5.68
N ILE A 118 5.34 7.99 5.70
CA ILE A 118 5.85 6.68 6.11
C ILE A 118 6.95 6.87 7.16
N SER A 119 6.86 6.11 8.25
CA SER A 119 7.91 6.01 9.27
C SER A 119 8.24 4.56 9.55
N PHE A 120 9.52 4.31 9.77
CA PHE A 120 10.11 3.01 10.07
C PHE A 120 11.38 3.21 10.92
N PRO A 121 11.92 2.15 11.55
CA PRO A 121 13.16 2.24 12.31
C PRO A 121 14.33 2.82 11.51
N MET A 122 15.16 3.65 12.16
CA MET A 122 16.29 4.31 11.50
C MET A 122 17.29 3.30 10.94
N ASP A 123 17.53 2.24 11.70
CA ASP A 123 18.41 1.09 11.46
C ASP A 123 17.82 0.05 10.49
N LEU A 124 16.60 0.26 9.97
CA LEU A 124 16.02 -0.61 8.96
C LEU A 124 16.93 -0.66 7.71
N ASP A 125 17.15 -1.86 7.18
CA ASP A 125 17.92 -2.06 5.96
C ASP A 125 17.36 -1.20 4.81
N VAL A 126 18.24 -0.57 4.04
CA VAL A 126 17.88 0.28 2.89
C VAL A 126 17.02 -0.48 1.87
N LYS A 127 17.27 -1.78 1.69
CA LYS A 127 16.45 -2.68 0.89
C LYS A 127 15.00 -2.72 1.40
N MET A 128 14.83 -2.87 2.70
CA MET A 128 13.50 -2.94 3.32
C MET A 128 12.78 -1.60 3.28
N LYS A 129 13.50 -0.47 3.29
CA LYS A 129 12.91 0.85 3.01
C LYS A 129 12.28 0.91 1.61
N ALA A 130 12.91 0.32 0.60
CA ALA A 130 12.32 0.22 -0.74
C ALA A 130 11.07 -0.69 -0.75
N VAL A 131 11.09 -1.80 0.01
CA VAL A 131 9.91 -2.68 0.14
C VAL A 131 8.76 -1.95 0.86
N MET A 132 9.06 -1.16 1.90
CA MET A 132 8.10 -0.31 2.61
C MET A 132 7.45 0.74 1.70
N LEU A 133 8.22 1.34 0.78
CA LEU A 133 7.65 2.21 -0.27
C LEU A 133 6.71 1.43 -1.19
N GLY A 134 7.09 0.22 -1.60
CA GLY A 134 6.21 -0.69 -2.36
C GLY A 134 4.90 -0.98 -1.63
N ALA A 135 4.95 -1.18 -0.31
CA ALA A 135 3.77 -1.40 0.51
C ALA A 135 2.86 -0.17 0.56
N CYS A 136 3.44 1.03 0.68
CA CYS A 136 2.70 2.29 0.62
C CYS A 136 1.93 2.43 -0.70
N PHE A 137 2.59 2.17 -1.85
CA PHE A 137 1.92 2.19 -3.16
C PHE A 137 0.86 1.09 -3.30
N LEU A 138 1.10 -0.12 -2.78
CA LEU A 138 0.11 -1.20 -2.81
C LEU A 138 -1.15 -0.84 -2.01
N ILE A 139 -0.97 -0.26 -0.82
CA ILE A 139 -2.07 0.22 0.02
C ILE A 139 -2.84 1.31 -0.73
N ASP A 140 -2.15 2.30 -1.30
CA ASP A 140 -2.80 3.38 -2.04
C ASP A 140 -3.67 2.84 -3.20
N PHE A 141 -3.11 1.95 -4.02
CA PHE A 141 -3.84 1.29 -5.10
C PHE A 141 -5.08 0.54 -4.58
N MET A 142 -4.92 -0.27 -3.53
CA MET A 142 -5.98 -1.17 -3.06
C MET A 142 -7.17 -0.41 -2.46
N PHE A 143 -6.90 0.68 -1.74
CA PHE A 143 -7.92 1.44 -1.02
C PHE A 143 -8.52 2.60 -1.82
N PHE A 144 -7.74 3.25 -2.69
CA PHE A 144 -8.17 4.52 -3.29
C PHE A 144 -8.47 4.45 -4.79
N GLU A 145 -7.74 3.65 -5.56
CA GLU A 145 -8.05 3.49 -7.00
C GLU A 145 -9.37 2.75 -7.25
N ARG A 146 -9.83 1.93 -6.29
CA ARG A 146 -11.16 1.31 -6.34
C ARG A 146 -12.32 2.29 -6.14
N SER A 147 -12.09 3.45 -5.53
CA SER A 147 -13.11 4.46 -5.30
C SER A 147 -13.34 5.37 -6.50
N GLY A 148 -12.37 5.47 -7.42
CA GLY A 148 -12.51 6.20 -8.68
C GLY A 148 -13.48 5.53 -9.66
N ASN A 149 -13.55 4.19 -9.67
CA ASN A 149 -14.33 3.46 -10.67
C ASN A 149 -15.86 3.43 -10.39
N LYS A 150 -16.34 4.11 -9.34
CA LYS A 150 -17.78 4.30 -9.08
C LYS A 150 -18.32 5.65 -9.57
N LYS A 151 -17.47 6.61 -9.95
CA LYS A 151 -17.96 7.93 -10.42
C LYS A 151 -18.24 7.98 -11.93
N ASP A 152 -17.71 7.07 -12.75
CA ASP A 152 -17.96 7.07 -14.20
C ASP A 152 -19.22 6.33 -14.67
N GLN A 153 -19.93 5.58 -13.81
CA GLN A 153 -21.17 4.92 -14.21
C GLN A 153 -22.45 5.74 -14.02
N LYS A 154 -22.41 6.95 -13.44
CA LYS A 154 -23.61 7.80 -13.27
C LYS A 154 -23.87 8.82 -14.39
N LYS A 155 -23.02 8.91 -15.41
CA LYS A 155 -23.26 9.79 -16.59
C LYS A 155 -23.74 9.08 -17.87
N ALA A 156 -23.85 7.75 -17.87
CA ALA A 156 -24.33 6.98 -19.03
C ALA A 156 -25.81 6.54 -18.94
N GLY A 157 -26.56 7.06 -17.97
CA GLY A 157 -27.96 6.68 -17.72
C GLY A 157 -28.99 7.78 -18.02
N MET A 158 -28.65 8.76 -18.85
CA MET A 158 -29.56 9.81 -19.28
C MET A 158 -29.56 9.85 -20.81
N LEU A 159 -30.24 8.88 -21.41
CA LEU A 159 -30.75 8.89 -22.78
C LEU A 159 -31.57 7.60 -22.95
N HIS A 160 -32.84 7.67 -22.53
CA HIS A 160 -34.00 7.04 -23.15
C HIS A 160 -35.25 7.68 -22.54
#